data_AF-M9RJH7-F1
#
_entry.id   AF-M9RJH7-F1
#
_cell.length_a   1.000
_cell.length_b   1.000
_cell.length_c   1.000
_cell.angle_alpha   90.00
_cell.angle_beta   90.00
_cell.angle_gamma   90.00
#
_symmetry.space_group_name_H-M   'P 1'
#
loop_
_entity.id
_entity.type
_entity.pdbx_description
1 polymer ?
#
loop_
_entity_poly.entity_id
_entity_poly.type
_entity_poly.pdbx_seq_one_letter_code
_entity_poly.pdbx_strand_id
1 'polypeptide(L)'
;MRIEKDPNNIFVIVDRAIDDIHRDRPFDTGTVYVAANEHGDLHTYSLTPCRGGTQICGGAGHVGTVRRPLDYFVVTGAYRDRTFFLSPDGDGYLTWRGADLDLAWN
;
A
#
# COMPACT_ATOMS: atom_id res chain seq x y z
N MET A 1 24.36 21.68 -2.21
CA MET A 1 23.71 21.53 -0.90
C MET A 1 22.61 20.48 -1.06
N ARG A 2 22.86 19.22 -0.68
CA ARG A 2 21.83 18.19 -0.67
C ARG A 2 21.11 18.33 0.68
N ILE A 3 19.86 18.76 0.65
CA ILE A 3 19.00 18.70 1.83
C ILE A 3 18.64 17.22 2.00
N GLU A 4 19.28 16.53 2.93
CA GLU A 4 18.73 15.29 3.48
C GLU A 4 17.37 15.67 4.09
N LYS A 5 16.28 15.20 3.48
CA LYS A 5 14.93 15.39 4.02
C LYS A 5 14.81 14.53 5.27
N ASP A 6 15.05 15.12 6.44
CA ASP A 6 14.69 14.51 7.71
C ASP A 6 13.17 14.22 7.71
N PRO A 7 12.75 12.96 7.83
CA PRO A 7 11.32 12.60 7.82
C PRO A 7 10.54 13.19 9.00
N ASN A 8 11.21 13.70 10.04
CA ASN A 8 10.60 14.37 11.19
C ASN A 8 10.61 15.91 11.10
N ASN A 9 11.04 16.48 9.98
CA ASN A 9 10.98 17.92 9.78
C ASN A 9 9.52 18.37 9.63
N ILE A 10 9.11 19.34 10.44
CA ILE A 10 7.72 19.84 10.48
C ILE A 10 7.25 20.38 9.12
N PHE A 11 8.13 20.95 8.31
CA PHE A 11 7.79 21.40 6.95
C PHE A 11 7.50 20.23 6.01
N VAL A 12 8.25 19.13 6.14
CA VAL A 12 8.01 17.90 5.36
C VAL A 12 6.69 17.24 5.77
N ILE A 13 6.30 17.34 7.05
CA ILE A 13 5.03 16.83 7.56
C ILE A 13 3.85 17.68 7.03
N VAL A 14 3.98 19.01 7.04
CA VAL A 14 2.93 19.94 6.59
C VAL A 14 2.71 19.86 5.08
N ASP A 15 3.76 19.86 4.27
CA ASP A 15 3.63 19.74 2.81
C ASP A 15 2.94 18.42 2.41
N ARG A 16 3.28 17.32 3.08
CA ARG A 16 2.63 16.01 2.85
C ARG A 16 1.16 15.99 3.28
N ALA A 17 0.83 16.64 4.40
CA ALA A 17 -0.56 16.73 4.85
C ALA A 17 -1.44 17.50 3.84
N ILE A 18 -0.89 18.51 3.16
CA ILE A 18 -1.60 19.24 2.09
C ILE A 18 -1.77 18.38 0.83
N ASP A 19 -0.73 17.65 0.42
CA ASP A 19 -0.76 16.73 -0.73
C ASP A 19 -1.75 15.56 -0.51
N ASP A 20 -1.82 15.02 0.72
CA ASP A 20 -2.68 13.90 1.11
C ASP A 20 -4.19 14.26 1.10
N ILE A 21 -4.55 15.56 1.11
CA ILE A 21 -5.95 16.00 1.03
C ILE A 21 -6.49 15.97 -0.42
N HIS A 22 -5.60 15.93 -1.44
CA HIS A 22 -5.98 16.07 -2.85
C HIS A 22 -5.74 14.82 -3.71
N ARG A 23 -5.17 13.75 -3.16
CA ARG A 23 -4.94 12.48 -3.89
C ARG A 23 -5.93 11.41 -3.45
N ASP A 24 -6.41 10.63 -4.41
CA ASP A 24 -7.15 9.40 -4.11
C ASP A 24 -6.23 8.44 -3.35
N ARG A 25 -6.63 7.99 -2.16
CA ARG A 25 -5.80 7.08 -1.36
C ARG A 25 -6.26 5.64 -1.56
N PRO A 26 -5.35 4.66 -1.35
CA PRO A 26 -5.76 3.29 -1.19
C PRO A 26 -6.91 3.17 -0.19
N PHE A 27 -7.96 2.45 -0.60
CA PHE A 27 -9.17 2.16 0.18
C PHE A 27 -10.21 3.27 0.33
N ASP A 28 -10.01 4.47 -0.21
CA ASP A 28 -11.03 5.55 -0.13
C ASP A 28 -12.33 5.16 -0.85
N THR A 29 -12.23 4.40 -1.94
CA THR A 29 -13.35 3.88 -2.73
C THR A 29 -13.73 2.44 -2.37
N GLY A 30 -13.09 1.84 -1.35
CA GLY A 30 -13.36 0.49 -0.87
C GLY A 30 -12.30 -0.53 -1.28
N THR A 31 -12.67 -1.52 -2.09
CA THR A 31 -11.75 -2.60 -2.49
C THR A 31 -10.69 -2.09 -3.45
N VAL A 32 -9.43 -2.31 -3.10
CA VAL A 32 -8.28 -2.10 -3.98
C VAL A 32 -7.97 -3.41 -4.71
N TYR A 33 -7.75 -3.34 -6.01
CA TYR A 33 -7.24 -4.46 -6.80
C TYR A 33 -5.78 -4.19 -7.14
N VAL A 34 -4.96 -5.21 -6.95
CA VAL A 34 -3.52 -5.15 -7.19
C VAL A 34 -3.17 -6.11 -8.31
N ALA A 35 -2.32 -5.68 -9.22
CA ALA A 35 -1.68 -6.53 -10.22
C ALA A 35 -0.17 -6.49 -10.02
N ALA A 36 0.48 -7.66 -9.91
CA ALA A 36 1.92 -7.79 -9.76
C ALA A 36 2.46 -8.89 -10.68
N ASN A 37 3.66 -8.70 -11.20
CA ASN A 37 4.34 -9.71 -12.00
C ASN A 37 5.20 -10.60 -11.09
N GLU A 38 4.78 -11.85 -10.87
CA GLU A 38 5.56 -12.85 -10.14
C GLU A 38 6.15 -13.83 -11.15
N HIS A 39 7.46 -13.74 -11.38
CA HIS A 39 8.22 -14.64 -12.27
C HIS A 39 7.67 -14.76 -13.71
N GLY A 40 7.17 -13.68 -14.29
CA GLY A 40 6.63 -13.65 -15.66
C GLY A 40 5.14 -13.93 -15.73
N ASP A 41 4.51 -14.37 -14.63
CA ASP A 41 3.08 -14.55 -14.52
C ASP A 41 2.43 -13.32 -13.86
N LEU A 42 1.35 -12.84 -14.45
CA LEU A 42 0.57 -11.74 -13.88
C LEU A 42 -0.37 -12.30 -12.81
N HIS A 43 -0.16 -11.89 -11.56
CA HIS A 43 -1.02 -12.22 -10.45
C HIS A 43 -1.88 -11.03 -10.05
N THR A 44 -3.15 -11.30 -9.73
CA THR A 44 -4.08 -10.30 -9.25
C THR A 44 -4.54 -10.61 -7.83
N TYR A 45 -4.71 -9.55 -7.04
CA TYR A 45 -5.13 -9.61 -5.65
C TYR A 45 -6.25 -8.61 -5.42
N SER A 46 -7.18 -8.95 -4.52
CA SER A 46 -8.10 -7.97 -3.94
C SER A 46 -7.81 -7.75 -2.47
N LEU A 47 -7.90 -6.50 -2.05
CA LEU A 47 -7.72 -6.01 -0.68
C LEU A 47 -8.92 -5.15 -0.30
N THR A 48 -9.74 -5.64 0.63
CA THR A 48 -11.01 -4.99 1.00
C THR A 48 -11.00 -4.58 2.47
N PRO A 49 -11.37 -3.33 2.82
CA PRO A 49 -11.64 -2.97 4.21
C PRO A 49 -12.72 -3.87 4.81
N CYS A 50 -12.42 -4.50 5.94
CA CYS A 50 -13.32 -5.42 6.62
C CYS A 50 -13.30 -5.19 8.14
N ARG A 51 -14.11 -5.97 8.87
CA ARG A 51 -14.28 -5.80 10.34
C ARG A 51 -14.62 -4.35 10.73
N GLY A 52 -15.59 -3.77 10.03
CA GLY A 52 -15.99 -2.37 10.25
C GLY A 52 -14.94 -1.34 9.82
N GLY A 53 -14.05 -1.68 8.89
CA GLY A 53 -13.02 -0.78 8.34
C GLY A 53 -11.71 -0.75 9.13
N THR A 54 -11.55 -1.62 10.14
CA THR A 54 -10.37 -1.65 11.01
C THR A 54 -9.28 -2.62 10.54
N GLN A 55 -9.59 -3.49 9.59
CA GLN A 55 -8.71 -4.53 9.06
C GLN A 55 -8.84 -4.59 7.53
N ILE A 56 -7.89 -5.25 6.86
CA ILE A 56 -7.94 -5.48 5.42
C ILE A 56 -8.07 -6.99 5.17
N CYS A 57 -9.11 -7.39 4.46
CA CYS A 57 -9.31 -8.77 4.06
C CYS A 57 -8.78 -9.00 2.64
N GLY A 58 -8.02 -10.06 2.44
CA GLY A 58 -7.65 -10.53 1.10
C GLY A 58 -8.81 -11.30 0.46
N GLY A 59 -8.87 -11.34 -0.87
CA GLY A 59 -9.83 -12.15 -1.62
C GLY A 59 -9.81 -13.65 -1.30
N ALA A 60 -8.70 -14.15 -0.72
CA ALA A 60 -8.58 -15.52 -0.20
C ALA A 60 -9.19 -15.71 1.21
N GLY A 61 -9.79 -14.68 1.82
CA GLY A 61 -10.45 -14.74 3.12
C GLY A 61 -9.55 -14.52 4.34
N HIS A 62 -8.24 -14.33 4.14
CA HIS A 62 -7.33 -13.98 5.24
C HIS A 62 -7.52 -12.53 5.69
N VAL A 63 -7.36 -12.31 7.00
CA VAL A 63 -7.47 -10.99 7.62
C VAL A 63 -6.07 -10.45 7.90
N GLY A 64 -5.80 -9.27 7.38
CA GLY A 64 -4.58 -8.53 7.52
C GLY A 64 -4.78 -7.14 8.12
N THR A 65 -3.67 -6.43 8.28
CA THR A 65 -3.63 -5.07 8.82
C THR A 65 -3.07 -4.12 7.79
N VAL A 66 -3.43 -2.84 7.90
CA VAL A 66 -2.80 -1.75 7.17
C VAL A 66 -2.06 -0.85 8.15
N ARG A 67 -0.81 -0.52 7.82
CA ARG A 67 -0.04 0.56 8.46
C ARG A 67 0.17 1.65 7.43
N ARG A 68 0.23 2.91 7.86
CA ARG A 68 0.42 4.08 6.98
C ARG A 68 1.72 4.82 7.35
N PRO A 69 2.91 4.26 7.04
CA PRO A 69 4.13 5.06 7.02
C PRO A 69 4.06 6.18 5.96
N LEU A 70 5.05 7.07 6.00
CA LEU A 70 5.05 8.33 5.23
C LEU A 70 4.79 8.19 3.72
N ASP A 71 5.29 7.14 3.08
CA ASP A 71 5.28 7.03 1.61
C ASP A 71 4.39 5.89 1.10
N TYR A 72 3.83 5.05 1.98
CA TYR A 72 3.11 3.83 1.58
C TYR A 72 1.98 3.47 2.53
N PHE A 73 0.97 2.78 1.98
CA PHE A 73 0.01 1.98 2.72
C PHE A 73 0.52 0.53 2.70
N VAL A 74 0.95 0.06 3.87
CA VAL A 74 1.59 -1.24 4.03
C VAL A 74 0.56 -2.25 4.53
N VAL A 75 0.17 -3.18 3.68
CA VAL A 75 -0.78 -4.25 4.02
C VAL A 75 -0.06 -5.56 4.26
N THR A 76 -0.23 -6.11 5.45
CA THR A 76 0.35 -7.41 5.86
C THR A 76 -0.76 -8.39 6.26
N GLY A 77 -0.53 -9.69 6.08
CA GLY A 77 -1.43 -10.75 6.58
C GLY A 77 -2.68 -11.03 5.73
N ALA A 78 -3.01 -10.18 4.76
CA ALA A 78 -4.12 -10.40 3.82
C ALA A 78 -3.83 -11.56 2.83
N TYR A 79 -2.56 -11.85 2.58
CA TYR A 79 -2.10 -13.03 1.84
C TYR A 79 -0.84 -13.58 2.52
N ARG A 80 -0.71 -14.91 2.54
CA ARG A 80 0.43 -15.58 3.19
C ARG A 80 1.76 -15.17 2.53
N ASP A 81 2.75 -14.87 3.36
CA ASP A 81 4.13 -14.52 2.97
C ASP A 81 4.24 -13.32 2.00
N ARG A 82 3.21 -12.46 1.98
CA ARG A 82 3.10 -11.30 1.10
C ARG A 82 2.86 -10.03 1.90
N THR A 83 3.59 -8.97 1.55
CA THR A 83 3.33 -7.62 2.05
C THR A 83 3.21 -6.67 0.88
N PHE A 84 2.11 -5.92 0.84
CA PHE A 84 1.81 -4.97 -0.22
C PHE A 84 2.19 -3.57 0.26
N PHE A 85 2.95 -2.85 -0.54
CA PHE A 85 3.33 -1.46 -0.32
C PHE A 85 2.65 -0.64 -1.41
N LEU A 86 1.53 0.00 -1.08
CA LEU A 86 0.74 0.78 -2.02
C LEU A 86 1.12 2.25 -1.88
N SER A 87 1.77 2.81 -2.89
CA SER A 87 1.96 4.26 -2.99
C SER A 87 0.59 4.91 -3.25
N PRO A 88 0.32 6.15 -2.81
CA PRO A 88 -0.93 6.85 -3.14
C PRO A 88 -1.20 7.03 -4.63
N ASP A 89 -0.19 6.93 -5.51
CA ASP A 89 -0.29 7.29 -6.92
C ASP A 89 -0.69 6.11 -7.85
N GLY A 90 -1.24 5.00 -7.32
CA GLY A 90 -1.68 3.85 -8.12
C GLY A 90 -0.60 2.80 -8.39
N ASP A 91 0.56 2.92 -7.74
CA ASP A 91 1.72 2.06 -7.93
C ASP A 91 2.26 1.52 -6.59
N GLY A 92 3.37 0.79 -6.66
CA GLY A 92 4.12 0.36 -5.48
C GLY A 92 4.88 -0.94 -5.71
N TYR A 93 5.06 -1.72 -4.64
CA TYR A 93 5.70 -3.02 -4.73
C TYR A 93 5.08 -4.07 -3.79
N LEU A 94 5.16 -5.33 -4.22
CA LEU A 94 4.84 -6.52 -3.45
C LEU A 94 6.15 -7.15 -2.98
N THR A 95 6.26 -7.41 -1.68
CA THR A 95 7.33 -8.26 -1.16
C THR A 95 6.82 -9.69 -1.03
N TRP A 96 7.54 -10.63 -1.61
CA TRP A 96 7.25 -12.06 -1.51
C TRP A 96 8.54 -12.86 -1.42
N ARG A 97 8.69 -13.65 -0.34
CA ARG A 97 9.89 -14.47 -0.09
C ARG A 97 11.22 -13.69 -0.18
N GLY A 98 11.20 -12.41 0.18
CA GLY A 98 12.37 -11.52 0.14
C GLY A 98 12.70 -10.92 -1.22
N ALA A 99 11.87 -11.15 -2.24
CA ALA A 99 11.93 -10.43 -3.51
C ALA A 99 10.91 -9.28 -3.51
N ASP A 100 11.32 -8.16 -4.08
CA ASP A 100 10.48 -6.98 -4.30
C ASP A 100 10.03 -6.99 -5.77
N LEU A 101 8.72 -6.91 -5.98
CA LEU A 101 8.09 -7.02 -7.29
C LEU A 101 7.23 -5.79 -7.53
N ASP A 102 7.41 -5.14 -8.67
CA ASP A 102 6.60 -3.99 -9.05
C ASP A 102 5.12 -4.40 -9.11
N LEU A 103 4.26 -3.51 -8.58
CA LEU A 103 2.82 -3.65 -8.67
C LEU A 103 2.17 -2.36 -9.17
N ALA A 104 0.95 -2.52 -9.68
CA ALA A 104 0.02 -1.43 -9.91
C ALA A 104 -1.29 -1.71 -9.15
N TRP A 105 -1.98 -0.66 -8.73
CA TRP A 105 -3.29 -0.73 -8.08
C TRP A 105 -4.22 0.39 -8.55
N ASN A 106 -5.51 0.25 -8.23
CA ASN A 106 -6.60 1.09 -8.75
C ASN A 106 -7.54 1.63 -7.66
#